data_AF-A0A2V5U8Q2-F1
#
_entry.id   AF-A0A2V5U8Q2-F1
#
_cell.length_a   1.000
_cell.length_b   1.000
_cell.length_c   1.000
_cell.angle_alpha   90.00
_cell.angle_beta   90.00
_cell.angle_gamma   90.00
#
_symmetry.space_group_name_H-M   'P 1'
#
loop_
_entity.id
_entity.type
_entity.pdbx_description
1 polymer ?
#
loop_
_entity_poly.entity_id
_entity_poly.type
_entity_poly.pdbx_seq_one_letter_code
_entity_poly.pdbx_strand_id
1 'polypeptide(L)'
;MNMAVTYTGEAIFGKRLNLADAKTLLALLDQSDVLEFCALLNAVNQISAHQVGGYKTVKGADLLNRLLADLLHPVYHVRAWNIFRQSDPFHFSPLAGAAINGLIGLACRWCPKEGGHKLVSVRYRQNVTRVLFALQDAMINKEKMLKIGDPAGLRAAFPYLTRSVLANQTVSMTHDLGRLHAFVARPEVGAVLGRELKSAHPIDKWFIDSFGLPVSTYQRVMTAFAGYAAQFKAATPRSSHLWLTLNAFLDACAELRAGVQALLECAQTTPDRVASNVPEPLEMADAVYSVDHLLVYPLLRVGDYHLVTSFEAVFNKFIRGLPYLSDLMARQKRGEADAFVVKAARSGFGYIFEGYSRWLARQWFAGISVEVIEDYRIRLPGHKKRDDLAQRDLLFIHNDVGYAIETKAKVPPLQARRTGDLEQVVQMVLPREEGDTIDRTGLIVQARTAAEALVAGAAFLSDKETQIRPLKRVFPIGLVFEHLPLRYPFTRPFEADVEQFYGKRVFQDSGRVAPIQFFDITDFEEWDEVFDMPSEGDALLTTLQKRATTEELRYNRLTVARGGRRANFSEKTGVVRSLANESEHFVHKPCENHK
;
A
#
# COMPACT_ATOMS: atom_id res chain seq x y z
N MET A 1 -20.53 4.51 -10.99
CA MET A 1 -19.22 4.02 -10.53
C MET A 1 -18.83 4.83 -9.31
N ASN A 2 -18.88 4.24 -8.11
CA ASN A 2 -18.65 4.97 -6.87
C ASN A 2 -17.17 4.87 -6.51
N MET A 3 -16.35 5.80 -7.03
CA MET A 3 -15.06 6.11 -6.41
C MET A 3 -15.32 6.48 -4.95
N ALA A 4 -14.37 6.18 -4.05
CA ALA A 4 -14.60 6.31 -2.62
C ALA A 4 -15.33 7.62 -2.26
N VAL A 5 -16.51 7.50 -1.65
CA VAL A 5 -17.39 8.65 -1.38
C VAL A 5 -16.94 9.28 -0.06
N THR A 6 -16.53 10.54 -0.12
CA THR A 6 -16.13 11.33 1.06
C THR A 6 -17.06 12.52 1.28
N TYR A 7 -16.98 13.15 2.45
CA TYR A 7 -17.68 14.40 2.67
C TYR A 7 -17.05 15.54 1.89
N THR A 8 -17.87 16.40 1.29
CA THR A 8 -17.34 17.50 0.49
C THR A 8 -17.98 18.83 0.86
N GLY A 9 -17.30 19.92 0.52
CA GLY A 9 -17.69 21.27 0.94
C GLY A 9 -19.02 21.66 0.30
N GLU A 10 -19.17 21.37 -0.99
CA GLU A 10 -20.43 21.54 -1.70
C GLU A 10 -21.55 20.67 -1.10
N ALA A 11 -21.27 19.39 -0.81
CA ALA A 11 -22.29 18.48 -0.30
C ALA A 11 -22.75 18.81 1.13
N ILE A 12 -21.86 19.30 2.00
CA ILE A 12 -22.17 19.59 3.41
C ILE A 12 -22.58 21.04 3.60
N PHE A 13 -21.80 22.00 3.09
CA PHE A 13 -22.01 23.43 3.33
C PHE A 13 -22.78 24.13 2.20
N GLY A 14 -23.01 23.46 1.07
CA GLY A 14 -23.69 24.06 -0.10
C GLY A 14 -22.85 25.12 -0.82
N LYS A 15 -21.55 25.19 -0.55
CA LYS A 15 -20.63 26.18 -1.13
C LYS A 15 -19.28 25.54 -1.42
N ARG A 16 -18.70 25.87 -2.57
CA ARG A 16 -17.29 25.59 -2.88
C ARG A 16 -16.41 26.70 -2.30
N LEU A 17 -15.21 26.32 -1.87
CA LEU A 17 -14.16 27.25 -1.45
C LEU A 17 -13.03 27.17 -2.45
N ASN A 18 -12.52 28.33 -2.86
CA ASN A 18 -11.30 28.40 -3.65
C ASN A 18 -10.07 28.51 -2.73
N LEU A 19 -8.89 28.56 -3.33
CA LEU A 19 -7.63 28.63 -2.62
C LEU A 19 -7.45 29.93 -1.82
N ALA A 20 -7.92 31.07 -2.35
CA ALA A 20 -7.84 32.36 -1.68
C ALA A 20 -8.72 32.38 -0.41
N ASP A 21 -9.93 31.83 -0.49
CA ASP A 21 -10.80 31.70 0.66
C ASP A 21 -10.17 30.78 1.72
N ALA A 22 -9.56 29.66 1.30
CA ALA A 22 -8.86 28.76 2.21
C ALA A 22 -7.71 29.47 2.93
N LYS A 23 -6.93 30.30 2.22
CA LYS A 23 -5.88 31.14 2.80
C LYS A 23 -6.44 32.09 3.85
N THR A 24 -7.53 32.80 3.56
CA THR A 24 -8.18 33.70 4.52
C THR A 24 -8.65 32.96 5.77
N LEU A 25 -9.22 31.77 5.62
CA LEU A 25 -9.69 30.98 6.76
C LEU A 25 -8.55 30.46 7.64
N LEU A 26 -7.43 30.03 7.04
CA LEU A 26 -6.27 29.49 7.75
C LEU A 26 -5.38 30.58 8.37
N ALA A 27 -5.28 31.76 7.75
CA ALA A 27 -4.46 32.87 8.26
C ALA A 27 -4.87 33.40 9.64
N LEU A 28 -6.05 33.01 10.12
CA LEU A 28 -6.58 33.38 11.42
C LEU A 28 -6.23 32.38 12.53
N LEU A 29 -5.68 31.22 12.20
CA LEU A 29 -5.63 30.06 13.09
C LEU A 29 -4.21 29.79 13.58
N ASP A 30 -4.09 29.31 14.81
CA ASP A 30 -2.80 28.89 15.35
C ASP A 30 -2.26 27.66 14.59
N GLN A 31 -1.03 27.75 14.09
CA GLN A 31 -0.42 26.66 13.31
C GLN A 31 -0.32 25.35 14.10
N SER A 32 0.08 25.40 15.37
CA SER A 32 0.28 24.18 16.17
C SER A 32 -1.05 23.48 16.44
N ASP A 33 -2.09 24.24 16.78
CA ASP A 33 -3.44 23.68 16.98
C ASP A 33 -4.00 23.06 15.70
N VAL A 34 -3.82 23.69 14.53
CA VAL A 34 -4.28 23.11 13.25
C VAL A 34 -3.53 21.83 12.92
N LEU A 35 -2.21 21.79 13.13
CA LEU A 35 -1.40 20.59 12.89
C LEU A 35 -1.77 19.45 13.83
N GLU A 36 -1.96 19.74 15.12
CA GLU A 36 -2.41 18.76 16.12
C GLU A 36 -3.80 18.21 15.77
N PHE A 37 -4.73 19.08 15.35
CA PHE A 37 -6.06 18.65 14.89
C PHE A 37 -5.98 17.78 13.63
N CYS A 38 -5.11 18.10 12.67
CA CYS A 38 -4.90 17.26 11.48
C CYS A 38 -4.34 15.87 11.85
N ALA A 39 -3.40 15.79 12.80
CA ALA A 39 -2.87 14.52 13.28
C ALA A 39 -3.97 13.64 13.90
N LEU A 40 -4.87 14.25 14.69
CA LEU A 40 -6.05 13.59 15.24
C LEU A 40 -6.96 13.04 14.13
N LEU A 41 -7.28 13.87 13.13
CA LEU A 41 -8.13 13.47 12.00
C LEU A 41 -7.51 12.32 11.21
N ASN A 42 -6.20 12.35 10.98
CA ASN A 42 -5.50 11.25 10.32
C ASN A 42 -5.57 9.97 11.15
N ALA A 43 -5.40 10.05 12.46
CA ALA A 43 -5.50 8.88 13.32
C ALA A 43 -6.93 8.29 13.33
N VAL A 44 -7.98 9.12 13.35
CA VAL A 44 -9.37 8.65 13.22
C VAL A 44 -9.61 8.03 11.84
N ASN A 45 -9.05 8.63 10.78
CA ASN A 45 -9.12 8.08 9.43
C ASN A 45 -8.46 6.69 9.31
N GLN A 46 -7.49 6.37 10.19
CA GLN A 46 -6.83 5.05 10.26
C GLN A 46 -7.62 3.95 10.98
N ILE A 47 -8.67 4.30 11.72
CA ILE A 47 -9.53 3.32 12.39
C ILE A 47 -10.43 2.57 11.36
N SER A 48 -10.34 2.97 10.09
CA SER A 48 -11.38 2.81 9.08
C SER A 48 -11.66 1.38 8.59
N ALA A 49 -12.96 1.13 8.41
CA ALA A 49 -13.63 -0.01 7.79
C ALA A 49 -13.23 -1.42 8.25
N HIS A 50 -11.99 -1.90 8.07
CA HIS A 50 -11.64 -3.30 8.35
C HIS A 50 -11.75 -3.65 9.85
N GLN A 51 -11.41 -2.73 10.76
CA GLN A 51 -11.50 -2.96 12.21
C GLN A 51 -12.93 -2.93 12.74
N VAL A 52 -13.82 -2.17 12.09
CA VAL A 52 -15.24 -2.04 12.47
C VAL A 52 -16.19 -2.85 11.57
N GLY A 53 -15.67 -3.60 10.60
CA GLY A 53 -16.47 -4.34 9.61
C GLY A 53 -17.18 -3.46 8.57
N GLY A 54 -16.78 -2.20 8.43
CA GLY A 54 -17.35 -1.18 7.54
C GLY A 54 -18.04 -0.05 8.28
N TYR A 55 -18.18 1.12 7.65
CA TYR A 55 -18.80 2.28 8.30
C TYR A 55 -20.31 2.10 8.56
N LYS A 56 -20.99 1.18 7.84
CA LYS A 56 -22.42 0.87 8.06
C LYS A 56 -22.70 -0.12 9.20
N THR A 57 -21.69 -0.64 9.89
CA THR A 57 -21.91 -1.40 11.12
C THR A 57 -22.25 -0.46 12.27
N VAL A 58 -22.78 -1.00 13.39
CA VAL A 58 -23.06 -0.22 14.60
C VAL A 58 -21.79 0.50 15.09
N LYS A 59 -20.66 -0.23 15.18
CA LYS A 59 -19.36 0.34 15.58
C LYS A 59 -18.87 1.42 14.61
N GLY A 60 -19.09 1.23 13.31
CA GLY A 60 -18.77 2.21 12.28
C GLY A 60 -19.61 3.50 12.41
N ALA A 61 -20.92 3.35 12.67
CA ALA A 61 -21.82 4.47 12.88
C ALA A 61 -21.47 5.27 14.15
N ASP A 62 -21.07 4.60 15.23
CA ASP A 62 -20.62 5.27 16.47
C ASP A 62 -19.31 6.04 16.29
N LEU A 63 -18.39 5.51 15.48
CA LEU A 63 -17.18 6.22 15.11
C LEU A 63 -17.50 7.45 14.25
N LEU A 64 -18.40 7.31 13.28
CA LEU A 64 -18.85 8.42 12.44
C LEU A 64 -19.53 9.51 13.27
N ASN A 65 -20.41 9.15 14.21
CA ASN A 65 -21.05 10.10 15.12
C ASN A 65 -20.03 10.96 15.87
N ARG A 66 -18.99 10.32 16.44
CA ARG A 66 -17.91 11.03 17.15
C ARG A 66 -17.16 11.97 16.22
N LEU A 67 -16.76 11.48 15.05
CA LEU A 67 -16.08 12.29 14.05
C LEU A 67 -16.91 13.52 13.61
N LEU A 68 -18.22 13.34 13.41
CA LEU A 68 -19.12 14.45 13.05
C LEU A 68 -19.29 15.46 14.18
N ALA A 69 -19.29 15.02 15.43
CA ALA A 69 -19.34 15.92 16.60
C ALA A 69 -18.08 16.81 16.69
N ASP A 70 -16.91 16.27 16.32
CA ASP A 70 -15.66 17.03 16.31
C ASP A 70 -15.55 17.99 15.12
N LEU A 71 -15.99 17.54 13.94
CA LEU A 71 -15.83 18.27 12.68
C LEU A 71 -16.91 19.32 12.41
N LEU A 72 -18.15 19.05 12.80
CA LEU A 72 -19.32 19.79 12.31
C LEU A 72 -20.16 20.37 13.43
N HIS A 73 -20.66 21.59 13.19
CA HIS A 73 -21.78 22.12 13.96
C HIS A 73 -23.00 21.19 13.86
N PRO A 74 -23.80 21.01 14.93
CA PRO A 74 -24.97 20.13 14.92
C PRO A 74 -25.95 20.36 13.75
N VAL A 75 -26.06 21.60 13.27
CA VAL A 75 -26.92 21.96 12.13
C VAL A 75 -26.60 21.20 10.83
N TYR A 76 -25.35 20.74 10.65
CA TYR A 76 -24.92 20.00 9.46
C TYR A 76 -25.00 18.48 9.62
N HIS A 77 -25.26 17.97 10.83
CA HIS A 77 -25.22 16.53 11.12
C HIS A 77 -26.25 15.76 10.31
N VAL A 78 -27.49 16.26 10.22
CA VAL A 78 -28.56 15.60 9.44
C VAL A 78 -28.15 15.43 7.98
N ARG A 79 -27.51 16.45 7.39
CA ARG A 79 -27.05 16.39 6.00
C ARG A 79 -25.90 15.39 5.82
N ALA A 80 -24.94 15.38 6.74
CA ALA A 80 -23.85 14.41 6.75
C ALA A 80 -24.36 12.96 6.86
N TRP A 81 -25.36 12.72 7.71
CA TRP A 81 -26.00 11.42 7.85
C TRP A 81 -26.76 11.00 6.59
N ASN A 82 -27.42 11.93 5.90
CA ASN A 82 -28.10 11.63 4.64
C ASN A 82 -27.13 11.21 3.54
N ILE A 83 -25.99 11.92 3.40
CA ILE A 83 -24.92 11.52 2.47
C ILE A 83 -24.44 10.11 2.82
N PHE A 84 -24.10 9.86 4.08
CA PHE A 84 -23.63 8.55 4.53
C PHE A 84 -24.61 7.41 4.22
N ARG A 85 -25.91 7.62 4.45
CA ARG A 85 -26.95 6.61 4.17
C ARG A 85 -27.04 6.27 2.69
N GLN A 86 -26.92 7.28 1.83
CA GLN A 86 -26.98 7.15 0.37
C GLN A 86 -25.68 6.59 -0.23
N SER A 87 -24.56 6.68 0.50
CA SER A 87 -23.27 6.15 0.06
C SER A 87 -23.23 4.62 0.05
N ASP A 88 -22.40 4.08 -0.83
CA ASP A 88 -22.07 2.66 -0.84
C ASP A 88 -21.27 2.29 0.44
N PRO A 89 -21.73 1.30 1.23
CA PRO A 89 -21.03 0.87 2.44
C PRO A 89 -19.57 0.47 2.25
N PHE A 90 -19.21 -0.08 1.09
CA PHE A 90 -17.86 -0.60 0.82
C PHE A 90 -16.90 0.47 0.31
N HIS A 91 -17.43 1.62 -0.10
CA HIS A 91 -16.65 2.69 -0.72
C HIS A 91 -16.78 4.03 0.01
N PHE A 92 -17.56 4.14 1.08
CA PHE A 92 -17.59 5.36 1.87
C PHE A 92 -16.36 5.49 2.78
N SER A 93 -15.67 6.63 2.71
CA SER A 93 -14.71 7.07 3.73
C SER A 93 -15.05 8.52 4.09
N PRO A 94 -15.28 8.89 5.36
CA PRO A 94 -15.67 10.26 5.70
C PRO A 94 -14.56 11.28 5.38
N LEU A 95 -13.30 10.86 5.48
CA LEU A 95 -12.10 11.66 5.24
C LEU A 95 -11.17 10.99 4.23
N ALA A 96 -10.32 11.80 3.58
CA ALA A 96 -9.24 11.31 2.72
C ALA A 96 -7.87 11.76 3.26
N GLY A 97 -6.94 10.83 3.45
CA GLY A 97 -5.60 11.11 3.99
C GLY A 97 -4.82 12.14 3.16
N ALA A 98 -4.93 12.09 1.83
CA ALA A 98 -4.31 13.08 0.95
C ALA A 98 -4.85 14.51 1.17
N ALA A 99 -6.15 14.65 1.44
CA ALA A 99 -6.74 15.96 1.74
C ALA A 99 -6.27 16.51 3.10
N ILE A 100 -6.11 15.63 4.10
CA ILE A 100 -5.54 16.02 5.40
C ILE A 100 -4.06 16.43 5.24
N ASN A 101 -3.27 15.70 4.45
CA ASN A 101 -1.89 16.09 4.15
C ASN A 101 -1.83 17.41 3.37
N GLY A 102 -2.73 17.65 2.42
CA GLY A 102 -2.87 18.93 1.74
C GLY A 102 -3.15 20.07 2.71
N LEU A 103 -4.05 19.86 3.66
CA LEU A 103 -4.36 20.82 4.73
C LEU A 103 -3.15 21.09 5.62
N ILE A 104 -2.37 20.08 6.00
CA ILE A 104 -1.09 20.26 6.73
C ILE A 104 -0.15 21.15 5.92
N GLY A 105 0.01 20.89 4.62
CA GLY A 105 0.84 21.71 3.73
C GLY A 105 0.40 23.18 3.69
N LEU A 106 -0.90 23.43 3.60
CA LEU A 106 -1.46 24.79 3.64
C LEU A 106 -1.29 25.45 5.02
N ALA A 107 -1.49 24.70 6.11
CA ALA A 107 -1.33 25.18 7.48
C ALA A 107 0.11 25.59 7.79
N CYS A 108 1.09 24.79 7.35
CA CYS A 108 2.51 25.12 7.44
C CYS A 108 2.86 26.45 6.76
N ARG A 109 2.10 26.84 5.73
CA ARG A 109 2.34 28.04 4.93
C ARG A 109 1.60 29.28 5.44
N TRP A 110 0.34 29.13 5.84
CA TRP A 110 -0.54 30.27 6.05
C TRP A 110 -1.01 30.46 7.48
N CYS A 111 -0.99 29.43 8.32
CA CYS A 111 -1.32 29.62 9.73
C CYS A 111 -0.18 30.39 10.41
N PRO A 112 -0.45 31.47 11.15
CA PRO A 112 0.56 32.14 11.96
C PRO A 112 1.15 31.20 13.03
N LYS A 113 2.46 31.33 13.26
CA LYS A 113 3.17 30.63 14.34
C LYS A 113 2.86 31.19 15.72
N GLU A 114 2.49 32.47 15.80
CA GLU A 114 2.15 33.17 17.03
C GLU A 114 0.94 34.07 16.80
N GLY A 115 0.10 34.24 17.83
CA GLY A 115 -1.06 35.14 17.78
C GLY A 115 -2.26 34.62 16.97
N GLY A 116 -2.22 33.39 16.47
CA GLY A 116 -3.36 32.72 15.84
C GLY A 116 -4.46 32.36 16.84
N HIS A 117 -5.69 32.23 16.34
CA HIS A 117 -6.80 31.76 17.16
C HIS A 117 -6.74 30.25 17.38
N LYS A 118 -6.87 29.84 18.65
CA LYS A 118 -6.89 28.43 19.06
C LYS A 118 -8.16 27.71 18.60
N LEU A 119 -8.03 26.40 18.35
CA LEU A 119 -9.13 25.54 17.91
C LEU A 119 -10.08 25.09 19.03
N VAL A 120 -10.07 25.76 20.18
CA VAL A 120 -10.96 25.48 21.33
C VAL A 120 -12.44 25.69 21.00
N SER A 121 -12.76 26.65 20.11
CA SER A 121 -14.13 26.93 19.66
C SER A 121 -14.49 26.13 18.42
N VAL A 122 -15.73 25.61 18.38
CA VAL A 122 -16.29 24.93 17.20
C VAL A 122 -16.28 25.83 15.96
N ARG A 123 -16.35 27.16 16.13
CA ARG A 123 -16.27 28.13 15.02
C ARG A 123 -14.93 28.06 14.29
N TYR A 124 -13.82 27.99 15.02
CA TYR A 124 -12.49 27.91 14.41
C TYR A 124 -12.21 26.52 13.85
N ARG A 125 -12.68 25.45 14.52
CA ARG A 125 -12.65 24.09 13.94
C ARG A 125 -13.39 24.01 12.61
N GLN A 126 -14.54 24.69 12.48
CA GLN A 126 -15.27 24.76 11.21
C GLN A 126 -14.46 25.39 10.08
N ASN A 127 -13.59 26.38 10.35
CA ASN A 127 -12.73 26.93 9.30
C ASN A 127 -11.81 25.84 8.73
N VAL A 128 -11.20 25.04 9.61
CA VAL A 128 -10.36 23.90 9.21
C VAL A 128 -11.19 22.85 8.45
N THR A 129 -12.35 22.45 8.98
CA THR A 129 -13.24 21.47 8.32
C THR A 129 -13.69 21.93 6.93
N ARG A 130 -13.97 23.23 6.76
CA ARG A 130 -14.36 23.82 5.47
C ARG A 130 -13.24 23.73 4.44
N VAL A 131 -11.99 24.00 4.83
CA VAL A 131 -10.83 23.85 3.94
C VAL A 131 -10.59 22.37 3.62
N LEU A 132 -10.65 21.47 4.60
CA LEU A 132 -10.51 20.03 4.40
C LEU A 132 -11.52 19.50 3.38
N PHE A 133 -12.80 19.84 3.54
CA PHE A 133 -13.85 19.36 2.65
C PHE A 133 -13.75 19.96 1.23
N ALA A 134 -13.19 21.16 1.09
CA ALA A 134 -12.89 21.75 -0.21
C ALA A 134 -11.69 21.08 -0.90
N LEU A 135 -10.68 20.63 -0.14
CA LEU A 135 -9.61 19.77 -0.66
C LEU A 135 -10.17 18.41 -1.11
N GLN A 136 -11.10 17.83 -0.36
CA GLN A 136 -11.80 16.59 -0.75
C GLN A 136 -12.66 16.77 -2.01
N ASP A 137 -13.31 17.93 -2.19
CA ASP A 137 -13.98 18.27 -3.46
C ASP A 137 -12.99 18.25 -4.64
N ALA A 138 -11.81 18.85 -4.46
CA ALA A 138 -10.78 18.94 -5.51
C ALA A 138 -10.21 17.57 -5.93
N MET A 139 -10.32 16.56 -5.07
CA MET A 139 -9.94 15.18 -5.41
C MET A 139 -10.89 14.54 -6.44
N ILE A 140 -12.15 14.96 -6.48
CA ILE A 140 -13.20 14.35 -7.30
C ILE A 140 -13.62 15.33 -8.40
N ASN A 141 -12.96 15.27 -9.56
CA ASN A 141 -13.40 16.05 -10.72
C ASN A 141 -14.62 15.38 -11.39
N LYS A 142 -15.81 15.62 -10.83
CA LYS A 142 -17.07 15.04 -11.31
C LYS A 142 -17.36 15.37 -12.78
N GLU A 143 -16.99 16.57 -13.24
CA GLU A 143 -17.21 16.99 -14.63
C GLU A 143 -16.38 16.17 -15.63
N LYS A 144 -15.13 15.85 -15.29
CA LYS A 144 -14.30 14.96 -16.13
C LYS A 144 -14.79 13.52 -16.09
N MET A 145 -15.28 13.05 -14.94
CA MET A 145 -15.87 11.72 -14.80
C MET A 145 -17.18 11.56 -15.58
N LEU A 146 -17.98 12.62 -15.70
CA LEU A 146 -19.23 12.62 -16.48
C LEU A 146 -19.01 12.56 -18.00
N LYS A 147 -17.79 12.85 -18.48
CA LYS A 147 -17.44 12.85 -19.91
C LYS A 147 -16.83 11.52 -20.40
N ILE A 148 -16.87 10.47 -19.59
CA ILE A 148 -16.34 9.15 -19.95
C ILE A 148 -17.35 8.44 -20.86
N GLY A 149 -17.15 8.55 -22.17
CA GLY A 149 -17.94 7.82 -23.18
C GLY A 149 -17.11 6.94 -24.12
N ASP A 150 -15.78 7.11 -24.14
CA ASP A 150 -14.88 6.47 -25.11
C ASP A 150 -13.49 6.18 -24.49
N PRO A 151 -12.59 5.48 -25.21
CA PRO A 151 -11.23 5.21 -24.71
C PRO A 151 -10.39 6.46 -24.41
N ALA A 152 -10.60 7.56 -25.14
CA ALA A 152 -9.88 8.82 -24.90
C ALA A 152 -10.27 9.46 -23.56
N GLY A 153 -11.56 9.45 -23.24
CA GLY A 153 -12.11 9.88 -21.95
C GLY A 153 -11.62 9.00 -20.80
N LEU A 154 -11.53 7.68 -20.98
CA LEU A 154 -10.93 6.78 -19.99
C LEU A 154 -9.46 7.12 -19.72
N ARG A 155 -8.67 7.36 -20.78
CA ARG A 155 -7.26 7.76 -20.65
C ARG A 155 -7.11 9.11 -19.94
N ALA A 156 -7.94 10.10 -20.27
CA ALA A 156 -7.91 11.42 -19.64
C ALA A 156 -8.32 11.39 -18.15
N ALA A 157 -9.18 10.45 -17.76
CA ALA A 157 -9.64 10.27 -16.39
C ALA A 157 -8.69 9.41 -15.53
N PHE A 158 -7.87 8.56 -16.15
CA PHE A 158 -6.95 7.64 -15.45
C PHE A 158 -6.09 8.32 -14.38
N PRO A 159 -5.47 9.50 -14.62
CA PRO A 159 -4.65 10.15 -13.60
C PRO A 159 -5.42 10.58 -12.35
N TYR A 160 -6.67 11.02 -12.52
CA TYR A 160 -7.52 11.41 -11.39
C TYR A 160 -7.96 10.20 -10.59
N LEU A 161 -8.36 9.13 -11.27
CA LEU A 161 -8.71 7.87 -10.63
C LEU A 161 -7.53 7.29 -9.86
N THR A 162 -6.37 7.16 -10.50
CA THR A 162 -5.17 6.59 -9.89
C THR A 162 -4.83 7.31 -8.59
N ARG A 163 -4.81 8.65 -8.62
CA ARG A 163 -4.52 9.44 -7.42
C ARG A 163 -5.60 9.29 -6.36
N SER A 164 -6.88 9.24 -6.76
CA SER A 164 -7.99 8.99 -5.83
C SER A 164 -7.91 7.61 -5.19
N VAL A 165 -7.60 6.56 -5.95
CA VAL A 165 -7.44 5.19 -5.45
C VAL A 165 -6.26 5.12 -4.47
N LEU A 166 -5.10 5.66 -4.85
CA LEU A 166 -3.92 5.68 -3.99
C LEU A 166 -4.13 6.52 -2.72
N ALA A 167 -4.86 7.64 -2.81
CA ALA A 167 -5.14 8.52 -1.68
C ALA A 167 -6.16 7.96 -0.68
N ASN A 168 -7.04 7.07 -1.13
CA ASN A 168 -8.07 6.42 -0.30
C ASN A 168 -7.68 4.98 0.07
N GLN A 169 -6.52 4.51 -0.37
CA GLN A 169 -6.06 3.17 -0.03
C GLN A 169 -5.46 3.17 1.37
N THR A 170 -6.21 2.58 2.31
CA THR A 170 -5.75 2.44 3.68
C THR A 170 -4.73 1.32 3.82
N VAL A 171 -3.65 1.59 4.54
CA VAL A 171 -2.63 0.58 4.86
C VAL A 171 -3.13 -0.32 5.98
N SER A 172 -3.05 -1.64 5.79
CA SER A 172 -3.30 -2.59 6.87
C SER A 172 -2.06 -2.68 7.76
N MET A 173 -1.98 -1.82 8.79
CA MET A 173 -0.88 -1.85 9.77
C MET A 173 -0.71 -3.24 10.40
N THR A 174 -1.82 -3.96 10.65
CA THR A 174 -1.81 -5.34 11.15
C THR A 174 -1.08 -6.27 10.19
N HIS A 175 -1.41 -6.24 8.89
CA HIS A 175 -0.71 -7.10 7.92
C HIS A 175 0.75 -6.69 7.75
N ASP A 176 1.04 -5.39 7.71
CA ASP A 176 2.40 -4.88 7.61
C ASP A 176 3.26 -5.37 8.80
N LEU A 177 2.74 -5.36 10.03
CA LEU A 177 3.40 -5.94 11.21
C LEU A 177 3.53 -7.46 11.12
N GLY A 178 2.48 -8.17 10.70
CA GLY A 178 2.53 -9.62 10.50
C GLY A 178 3.58 -10.04 9.48
N ARG A 179 3.73 -9.28 8.39
CA ARG A 179 4.79 -9.45 7.40
C ARG A 179 6.18 -9.27 8.01
N LEU A 180 6.38 -8.16 8.71
CA LEU A 180 7.66 -7.88 9.35
C LEU A 180 8.01 -8.94 10.40
N HIS A 181 7.02 -9.44 11.13
CA HIS A 181 7.22 -10.53 12.06
C HIS A 181 7.56 -11.85 11.37
N ALA A 182 6.97 -12.14 10.20
CA ALA A 182 7.39 -13.27 9.38
C ALA A 182 8.88 -13.19 9.01
N PHE A 183 9.38 -11.99 8.68
CA PHE A 183 10.79 -11.78 8.33
C PHE A 183 11.73 -12.10 9.51
N VAL A 184 11.27 -11.88 10.75
CA VAL A 184 12.04 -12.20 11.97
C VAL A 184 11.91 -13.68 12.34
N ALA A 185 10.70 -14.20 12.33
CA ALA A 185 10.37 -15.44 13.04
C ALA A 185 10.27 -16.68 12.14
N ARG A 186 10.40 -16.53 10.81
CA ARG A 186 10.27 -17.64 9.83
C ARG A 186 11.53 -17.69 8.95
N PRO A 187 12.52 -18.56 9.28
CA PRO A 187 13.77 -18.67 8.53
C PRO A 187 13.58 -18.94 7.03
N GLU A 188 12.49 -19.63 6.66
CA GLU A 188 12.13 -19.97 5.28
C GLU A 188 11.92 -18.72 4.41
N VAL A 189 11.48 -17.60 5.00
CA VAL A 189 11.33 -16.33 4.27
C VAL A 189 12.69 -15.83 3.78
N GLY A 190 13.76 -16.09 4.53
CA GLY A 190 15.12 -15.73 4.16
C GLY A 190 15.80 -16.70 3.20
N ALA A 191 15.19 -17.83 2.85
CA ALA A 191 15.87 -18.91 2.13
C ALA A 191 16.36 -18.49 0.74
N VAL A 192 15.56 -17.73 -0.01
CA VAL A 192 15.94 -17.24 -1.34
C VAL A 192 17.15 -16.32 -1.24
N LEU A 193 17.11 -15.34 -0.32
CA LEU A 193 18.21 -14.42 -0.06
C LEU A 193 19.46 -15.12 0.49
N GLY A 194 19.29 -16.17 1.30
CA GLY A 194 20.37 -16.97 1.87
C GLY A 194 21.24 -17.66 0.82
N ARG A 195 20.63 -18.12 -0.28
CA ARG A 195 21.36 -18.70 -1.43
C ARG A 195 22.24 -17.67 -2.13
N GLU A 196 21.74 -16.44 -2.25
CA GLU A 196 22.46 -15.33 -2.88
C GLU A 196 23.58 -14.78 -2.00
N LEU A 197 23.28 -14.51 -0.72
CA LEU A 197 24.23 -13.92 0.23
C LEU A 197 25.19 -14.94 0.86
N LYS A 198 24.95 -16.24 0.69
CA LYS A 198 25.67 -17.33 1.38
C LYS A 198 25.75 -17.10 2.90
N SER A 199 24.64 -16.71 3.50
CA SER A 199 24.54 -16.36 4.92
C SER A 199 23.49 -17.20 5.64
N ALA A 200 23.78 -17.59 6.89
CA ALA A 200 22.87 -18.33 7.75
C ALA A 200 21.72 -17.46 8.32
N HIS A 201 21.95 -16.14 8.42
CA HIS A 201 20.96 -15.15 8.87
C HIS A 201 20.80 -14.04 7.83
N PRO A 202 20.29 -14.37 6.64
CA PRO A 202 20.34 -13.47 5.48
C PRO A 202 19.48 -12.23 5.63
N ILE A 203 18.32 -12.34 6.31
CA ILE A 203 17.43 -11.19 6.55
C ILE A 203 18.09 -10.21 7.52
N ASP A 204 18.58 -10.68 8.68
CA ASP A 204 19.30 -9.83 9.63
C ASP A 204 20.49 -9.13 8.98
N LYS A 205 21.28 -9.88 8.20
CA LYS A 205 22.41 -9.31 7.46
C LYS A 205 21.96 -8.17 6.54
N TRP A 206 20.90 -8.37 5.75
CA TRP A 206 20.40 -7.33 4.84
C TRP A 206 19.86 -6.10 5.58
N PHE A 207 19.15 -6.28 6.70
CA PHE A 207 18.66 -5.17 7.54
C PHE A 207 19.83 -4.39 8.18
N ILE A 208 20.86 -5.07 8.69
CA ILE A 208 22.05 -4.44 9.26
C ILE A 208 22.80 -3.66 8.18
N ASP A 209 23.07 -4.29 7.04
CA ASP A 209 23.80 -3.65 5.93
C ASP A 209 23.03 -2.41 5.41
N SER A 210 21.70 -2.50 5.31
CA SER A 210 20.84 -1.42 4.80
C SER A 210 20.61 -0.30 5.82
N PHE A 211 20.21 -0.62 7.04
CA PHE A 211 19.67 0.33 8.02
C PHE A 211 20.52 0.46 9.30
N GLY A 212 21.52 -0.40 9.50
CA GLY A 212 22.33 -0.42 10.73
C GLY A 212 21.62 -1.02 11.93
N LEU A 213 20.53 -1.78 11.71
CA LEU A 213 19.71 -2.41 12.74
C LEU A 213 19.42 -3.86 12.33
N PRO A 214 19.41 -4.84 13.27
CA PRO A 214 18.87 -6.17 12.99
C PRO A 214 17.35 -6.11 12.78
N VAL A 215 16.78 -7.12 12.11
CA VAL A 215 15.36 -7.09 11.73
C VAL A 215 14.43 -7.15 12.94
N SER A 216 14.89 -7.77 14.05
CA SER A 216 14.17 -7.81 15.33
C SER A 216 14.04 -6.43 15.98
N THR A 217 15.11 -5.62 16.00
CA THR A 217 15.05 -4.23 16.49
C THR A 217 14.18 -3.37 15.58
N TYR A 218 14.27 -3.58 14.26
CA TYR A 218 13.39 -2.89 13.29
C TYR A 218 11.90 -3.21 13.54
N GLN A 219 11.56 -4.47 13.81
CA GLN A 219 10.20 -4.88 14.19
C GLN A 219 9.71 -4.18 15.45
N ARG A 220 10.57 -4.04 16.48
CA ARG A 220 10.22 -3.32 17.71
C ARG A 220 9.89 -1.85 17.44
N VAL A 221 10.69 -1.16 16.62
CA VAL A 221 10.43 0.24 16.23
C VAL A 221 9.05 0.38 15.56
N MET A 222 8.74 -0.50 14.61
CA MET A 222 7.44 -0.47 13.91
C MET A 222 6.26 -0.83 14.82
N THR A 223 6.47 -1.76 15.76
CA THR A 223 5.45 -2.12 16.75
C THR A 223 5.23 -0.99 17.75
N ALA A 224 6.28 -0.27 18.16
CA ALA A 224 6.14 0.94 18.98
C ALA A 224 5.30 2.00 18.26
N PHE A 225 5.53 2.24 16.96
CA PHE A 225 4.68 3.12 16.16
C PHE A 225 3.21 2.65 16.10
N ALA A 226 2.96 1.35 16.00
CA ALA A 226 1.60 0.82 16.07
C ALA A 226 0.97 1.01 17.46
N GLY A 227 1.75 0.86 18.53
CA GLY A 227 1.32 1.15 19.90
C GLY A 227 0.93 2.62 20.08
N TYR A 228 1.73 3.54 19.56
CA TYR A 228 1.38 4.96 19.48
C TYR A 228 0.10 5.18 18.67
N ALA A 229 -0.03 4.56 17.50
CA ALA A 229 -1.25 4.60 16.69
C ALA A 229 -2.47 4.13 17.50
N ALA A 230 -2.32 3.09 18.32
CA ALA A 230 -3.39 2.55 19.17
C ALA A 230 -3.85 3.52 20.26
N GLN A 231 -2.97 4.35 20.82
CA GLN A 231 -3.34 5.38 21.81
C GLN A 231 -4.31 6.42 21.22
N PHE A 232 -4.21 6.69 19.92
CA PHE A 232 -5.19 7.53 19.22
C PHE A 232 -6.55 6.88 19.01
N LYS A 233 -6.60 5.55 19.03
CA LYS A 233 -7.85 4.78 18.89
C LYS A 233 -8.68 4.78 20.18
N ALA A 234 -8.13 5.29 21.28
CA ALA A 234 -8.89 5.46 22.52
C ALA A 234 -10.13 6.32 22.27
N ALA A 235 -11.22 6.05 23.01
CA ALA A 235 -12.48 6.79 22.83
C ALA A 235 -12.35 8.31 23.03
N THR A 236 -11.30 8.75 23.74
CA THR A 236 -10.96 10.15 23.95
C THR A 236 -9.43 10.29 23.96
N PRO A 237 -8.78 10.52 22.80
CA PRO A 237 -7.34 10.72 22.75
C PRO A 237 -6.97 12.02 23.49
N ARG A 238 -5.89 11.97 24.28
CA ARG A 238 -5.34 13.14 24.98
C ARG A 238 -4.41 13.88 24.03
N SER A 239 -4.27 15.20 24.21
CA SER A 239 -3.30 16.01 23.45
C SER A 239 -1.89 15.42 23.53
N SER A 240 -1.47 14.93 24.69
CA SER A 240 -0.18 14.25 24.87
C SER A 240 0.01 12.98 24.02
N HIS A 241 -1.06 12.36 23.53
CA HIS A 241 -0.94 11.22 22.61
C HIS A 241 -0.53 11.69 21.21
N LEU A 242 -0.92 12.91 20.80
CA LEU A 242 -0.66 13.51 19.47
C LEU A 242 0.82 13.81 19.23
N TRP A 243 1.58 13.95 20.32
CA TRP A 243 2.98 14.31 20.30
C TRP A 243 3.86 13.10 20.64
N LEU A 244 4.70 12.70 19.69
CA LEU A 244 5.74 11.72 19.91
C LEU A 244 6.95 12.42 20.53
N THR A 245 7.26 12.08 21.78
CA THR A 245 8.50 12.48 22.43
C THR A 245 9.62 11.55 22.00
N LEU A 246 10.60 12.05 21.25
CA LEU A 246 11.69 11.22 20.71
C LEU A 246 12.41 10.42 21.81
N ASN A 247 12.69 11.04 22.96
CA ASN A 247 13.34 10.35 24.07
C ASN A 247 12.49 9.19 24.61
N ALA A 248 11.20 9.40 24.86
CA ALA A 248 10.30 8.34 25.32
C ALA A 248 10.18 7.20 24.29
N PHE A 249 10.14 7.53 22.99
CA PHE A 249 10.12 6.55 21.92
C PHE A 249 11.42 5.74 21.83
N LEU A 250 12.58 6.40 21.93
CA LEU A 250 13.88 5.76 21.92
C LEU A 250 14.09 4.87 23.15
N ASP A 251 13.63 5.31 24.33
CA ASP A 251 13.70 4.52 25.56
C ASP A 251 12.84 3.26 25.47
N ALA A 252 11.68 3.33 24.81
CA ALA A 252 10.84 2.16 24.50
C ALA A 252 11.49 1.17 23.52
N CYS A 253 12.49 1.60 22.76
CA CYS A 253 13.20 0.77 21.77
C CYS A 253 14.57 0.24 22.26
N ALA A 254 15.12 0.79 23.36
CA ALA A 254 16.30 0.44 24.19
C ALA A 254 17.62 0.02 23.51
N GLU A 255 17.60 -0.81 22.48
CA GLU A 255 18.76 -1.34 21.77
C GLU A 255 19.08 -0.46 20.55
N LEU A 256 20.35 -0.06 20.39
CA LEU A 256 20.85 0.70 19.22
C LEU A 256 20.20 2.08 19.01
N ARG A 257 20.11 2.90 20.08
CA ARG A 257 19.55 4.27 20.07
C ARG A 257 19.97 5.11 18.86
N ALA A 258 21.25 5.10 18.50
CA ALA A 258 21.77 5.84 17.36
C ALA A 258 21.20 5.36 16.01
N GLY A 259 21.05 4.04 15.82
CA GLY A 259 20.47 3.47 14.61
C GLY A 259 18.97 3.75 14.51
N VAL A 260 18.23 3.66 15.61
CA VAL A 260 16.80 4.03 15.66
C VAL A 260 16.62 5.51 15.38
N GLN A 261 17.45 6.37 15.99
CA GLN A 261 17.40 7.81 15.74
C GLN A 261 17.66 8.13 14.26
N ALA A 262 18.70 7.55 13.65
CA ALA A 262 18.99 7.75 12.23
C ALA A 262 17.82 7.30 11.32
N LEU A 263 17.16 6.19 11.68
CA LEU A 263 15.97 5.72 10.99
C LEU A 263 14.80 6.72 11.10
N LEU A 264 14.59 7.33 12.27
CA LEU A 264 13.53 8.33 12.45
C LEU A 264 13.84 9.64 11.71
N GLU A 265 15.10 10.07 11.71
CA GLU A 265 15.55 11.28 11.02
C GLU A 265 15.30 11.21 9.51
N CYS A 266 15.36 10.03 8.89
CA CYS A 266 15.05 9.89 7.46
C CYS A 266 13.56 10.11 7.11
N ALA A 267 12.67 10.11 8.11
CA ALA A 267 11.24 10.37 7.98
C ALA A 267 10.84 11.76 8.49
N GLN A 268 11.80 12.56 8.94
CA GLN A 268 11.53 13.82 9.63
C GLN A 268 11.52 15.03 8.68
N THR A 269 10.61 15.96 8.94
CA THR A 269 10.66 17.31 8.41
C THR A 269 10.23 18.36 9.43
N THR A 270 10.12 19.63 9.04
CA THR A 270 9.65 20.75 9.89
C THR A 270 8.58 21.54 9.13
N PRO A 271 7.70 22.30 9.82
CA PRO A 271 6.71 23.15 9.14
C PRO A 271 7.33 24.08 8.10
N ASP A 272 8.48 24.68 8.44
CA ASP A 272 9.22 25.56 7.53
C ASP A 272 9.72 24.84 6.27
N ARG A 273 10.24 23.60 6.42
CA ARG A 273 10.68 22.79 5.28
C ARG A 273 9.52 22.36 4.40
N VAL A 274 8.35 22.06 4.98
CA VAL A 274 7.14 21.77 4.20
C VAL A 274 6.74 22.99 3.37
N ALA A 275 6.73 24.17 3.98
CA ALA A 275 6.38 25.42 3.29
C ALA A 275 7.39 25.80 2.20
N SER A 276 8.69 25.53 2.40
CA SER A 276 9.74 25.88 1.43
C SER A 276 9.90 24.87 0.29
N ASN A 277 9.79 23.57 0.57
CA ASN A 277 10.09 22.52 -0.41
C ASN A 277 8.90 22.19 -1.31
N VAL A 278 7.69 22.48 -0.86
CA VAL A 278 6.48 22.33 -1.66
C VAL A 278 6.20 23.67 -2.34
N PRO A 279 6.03 23.72 -3.68
CA PRO A 279 5.60 24.94 -4.37
C PRO A 279 4.28 25.48 -3.81
N GLU A 280 4.08 26.81 -3.86
CA GLU A 280 2.78 27.37 -3.52
C GLU A 280 1.73 26.85 -4.53
N PRO A 281 0.63 26.23 -4.07
CA PRO A 281 -0.40 25.72 -4.97
C PRO A 281 -1.06 26.87 -5.74
N LEU A 282 -1.45 26.62 -7.00
CA LEU A 282 -2.23 27.57 -7.79
C LEU A 282 -3.73 27.31 -7.63
N GLU A 283 -4.10 26.04 -7.44
CA GLU A 283 -5.47 25.60 -7.15
C GLU A 283 -5.55 24.60 -5.99
N MET A 284 -6.76 24.32 -5.51
CA MET A 284 -6.98 23.35 -4.41
C MET A 284 -6.45 21.95 -4.74
N ALA A 285 -6.50 21.54 -6.00
CA ALA A 285 -5.99 20.24 -6.44
C ALA A 285 -4.46 20.15 -6.29
N ASP A 286 -3.73 21.23 -6.56
CA ASP A 286 -2.27 21.27 -6.40
C ASP A 286 -1.86 21.02 -4.95
N ALA A 287 -2.62 21.57 -4.00
CA ALA A 287 -2.38 21.39 -2.57
C ALA A 287 -2.55 19.93 -2.13
N VAL A 288 -3.46 19.17 -2.75
CA VAL A 288 -3.63 17.74 -2.46
C VAL A 288 -2.52 16.91 -3.11
N TYR A 289 -2.21 17.17 -4.38
CA TYR A 289 -1.35 16.31 -5.18
C TYR A 289 0.15 16.66 -5.14
N SER A 290 0.53 17.84 -4.64
CA SER A 290 1.94 18.28 -4.60
C SER A 290 2.59 18.14 -3.23
N VAL A 291 1.85 17.72 -2.19
CA VAL A 291 2.38 17.53 -0.82
C VAL A 291 3.03 16.15 -0.65
N ASP A 292 3.75 15.70 -1.67
CA ASP A 292 4.53 14.45 -1.69
C ASP A 292 5.61 14.44 -0.60
N HIS A 293 6.07 15.63 -0.21
CA HIS A 293 7.05 15.80 0.86
C HIS A 293 6.58 15.14 2.17
N LEU A 294 5.29 15.15 2.49
CA LEU A 294 4.76 14.48 3.68
C LEU A 294 4.57 12.97 3.51
N LEU A 295 4.52 12.46 2.26
CA LEU A 295 4.56 11.01 2.01
C LEU A 295 5.97 10.46 2.27
N VAL A 296 7.00 11.25 1.96
CA VAL A 296 8.40 10.88 2.21
C VAL A 296 8.82 11.16 3.64
N TYR A 297 8.32 12.24 4.26
CA TYR A 297 8.68 12.69 5.59
C TYR A 297 7.44 12.83 6.50
N PRO A 298 6.86 11.71 6.95
CA PRO A 298 5.62 11.71 7.72
C PRO A 298 5.77 12.10 9.20
N LEU A 299 6.96 12.47 9.66
CA LEU A 299 7.21 12.95 11.03
C LEU A 299 7.50 14.46 11.00
N LEU A 300 6.55 15.27 11.43
CA LEU A 300 6.69 16.72 11.47
C LEU A 300 7.23 17.14 12.84
N ARG A 301 8.49 17.58 12.88
CA ARG A 301 9.14 18.07 14.10
C ARG A 301 8.71 19.51 14.39
N VAL A 302 8.17 19.73 15.59
CA VAL A 302 7.84 21.05 16.14
C VAL A 302 8.50 21.16 17.52
N GLY A 303 9.58 21.96 17.60
CA GLY A 303 10.45 21.97 18.77
C GLY A 303 11.11 20.61 19.02
N ASP A 304 10.92 20.07 20.22
CA ASP A 304 11.46 18.76 20.65
C ASP A 304 10.47 17.60 20.48
N TYR A 305 9.30 17.87 19.90
CA TYR A 305 8.25 16.88 19.68
C TYR A 305 8.02 16.63 18.20
N HIS A 306 7.45 15.47 17.90
CA HIS A 306 7.08 15.08 16.54
C HIS A 306 5.58 14.82 16.46
N LEU A 307 4.92 15.45 15.50
CA LEU A 307 3.59 15.05 15.06
C LEU A 307 3.73 13.99 13.98
N VAL A 308 3.06 12.85 14.17
CA VAL A 308 2.89 11.88 13.09
C VAL A 308 1.82 12.42 12.15
N THR A 309 2.23 12.90 10.98
CA THR A 309 1.27 13.47 10.02
C THR A 309 0.39 12.39 9.44
N SER A 310 0.91 11.18 9.20
CA SER A 310 0.12 10.03 8.77
C SER A 310 0.80 8.71 9.15
N PHE A 311 0.09 7.88 9.92
CA PHE A 311 0.57 6.52 10.24
C PHE A 311 0.65 5.63 8.99
N GLU A 312 -0.28 5.79 8.03
CA GLU A 312 -0.15 5.13 6.72
C GLU A 312 1.17 5.50 6.05
N ALA A 313 1.53 6.79 6.04
CA ALA A 313 2.77 7.22 5.42
C ALA A 313 4.00 6.69 6.17
N VAL A 314 3.96 6.60 7.51
CA VAL A 314 5.01 5.95 8.32
C VAL A 314 5.19 4.49 7.91
N PHE A 315 4.11 3.70 7.87
CA PHE A 315 4.15 2.29 7.49
C PHE A 315 4.47 2.08 6.00
N ASN A 316 3.96 2.94 5.14
CA ASN A 316 4.34 2.98 3.73
C ASN A 316 5.82 3.25 3.55
N LYS A 317 6.43 4.13 4.35
CA LYS A 317 7.87 4.41 4.25
C LYS A 317 8.72 3.26 4.79
N PHE A 318 8.40 2.77 5.99
CA PHE A 318 9.25 1.85 6.72
C PHE A 318 8.96 0.37 6.47
N ILE A 319 7.84 0.00 5.85
CA ILE A 319 7.54 -1.40 5.55
C ILE A 319 7.33 -1.58 4.04
N ARG A 320 6.39 -0.85 3.45
CA ARG A 320 6.12 -0.98 2.01
C ARG A 320 7.22 -0.34 1.13
N GLY A 321 7.88 0.66 1.68
CA GLY A 321 8.93 1.45 1.05
C GLY A 321 10.33 0.91 1.28
N LEU A 322 10.48 -0.25 1.95
CA LEU A 322 11.78 -0.86 2.24
C LEU A 322 12.75 -0.90 1.05
N PRO A 323 12.35 -1.29 -0.19
CA PRO A 323 13.25 -1.26 -1.35
C PRO A 323 13.82 0.13 -1.68
N TYR A 324 13.03 1.18 -1.47
CA TYR A 324 13.42 2.56 -1.74
C TYR A 324 14.17 3.17 -0.56
N LEU A 325 13.79 2.79 0.66
CA LEU A 325 14.50 3.20 1.85
C LEU A 325 15.92 2.65 1.86
N SER A 326 16.12 1.38 1.46
CA SER A 326 17.46 0.80 1.34
C SER A 326 18.31 1.52 0.28
N ASP A 327 17.71 1.89 -0.86
CA ASP A 327 18.37 2.72 -1.89
C ASP A 327 18.77 4.09 -1.33
N LEU A 328 17.84 4.81 -0.70
CA LEU A 328 18.09 6.12 -0.09
C LEU A 328 19.22 6.06 0.94
N MET A 329 19.19 5.08 1.84
CA MET A 329 20.21 4.89 2.86
C MET A 329 21.58 4.53 2.25
N ALA A 330 21.61 3.73 1.19
CA ALA A 330 22.85 3.41 0.49
C ALA A 330 23.49 4.66 -0.13
N ARG A 331 22.70 5.51 -0.80
CA ARG A 331 23.17 6.79 -1.37
C ARG A 331 23.72 7.73 -0.30
N GLN A 332 23.04 7.84 0.84
CA GLN A 332 23.47 8.69 1.95
C GLN A 332 24.79 8.21 2.58
N LYS A 333 24.98 6.89 2.71
CA LYS A 333 26.18 6.30 3.32
C LYS A 333 27.43 6.40 2.43
N ARG A 334 27.29 6.34 1.10
CA ARG A 334 28.44 6.16 0.17
C ARG A 334 28.58 7.23 -0.92
N GLY A 335 27.70 8.23 -0.93
CA GLY A 335 27.62 9.23 -2.00
C GLY A 335 26.84 8.72 -3.21
N GLU A 336 26.40 9.64 -4.08
CA GLU A 336 25.48 9.35 -5.19
C GLU A 336 26.06 8.46 -6.31
N ALA A 337 27.36 8.17 -6.31
CA ALA A 337 28.09 7.71 -7.49
C ALA A 337 28.09 6.19 -7.74
N ASP A 338 27.81 5.33 -6.75
CA ASP A 338 27.89 3.87 -6.94
C ASP A 338 26.52 3.23 -7.26
N ALA A 339 26.16 3.26 -8.54
CA ALA A 339 24.93 2.67 -9.06
C ALA A 339 24.84 1.14 -8.82
N PHE A 340 25.98 0.45 -8.70
CA PHE A 340 26.01 -0.99 -8.43
C PHE A 340 25.61 -1.29 -6.98
N VAL A 341 26.16 -0.55 -6.02
CA VAL A 341 25.82 -0.71 -4.59
C VAL A 341 24.35 -0.36 -4.34
N VAL A 342 23.86 0.70 -4.96
CA VAL A 342 22.44 1.09 -4.91
C VAL A 342 21.54 -0.02 -5.44
N LYS A 343 21.88 -0.60 -6.59
CA LYS A 343 21.12 -1.70 -7.21
C LYS A 343 21.14 -2.94 -6.31
N ALA A 344 22.28 -3.27 -5.71
CA ALA A 344 22.45 -4.42 -4.82
C ALA A 344 21.66 -4.28 -3.50
N ALA A 345 21.64 -3.08 -2.91
CA ALA A 345 20.84 -2.80 -1.71
C ALA A 345 19.35 -3.05 -1.96
N ARG A 346 18.85 -2.54 -3.10
CA ARG A 346 17.45 -2.68 -3.50
C ARG A 346 17.08 -4.11 -3.91
N SER A 347 17.97 -4.84 -4.59
CA SER A 347 17.69 -6.20 -5.07
C SER A 347 17.52 -7.20 -3.92
N GLY A 348 18.20 -7.00 -2.79
CA GLY A 348 18.08 -7.85 -1.61
C GLY A 348 16.62 -8.02 -1.12
N PHE A 349 15.82 -6.95 -1.16
CA PHE A 349 14.41 -7.04 -0.77
C PHE A 349 13.58 -7.86 -1.77
N GLY A 350 13.95 -7.89 -3.05
CA GLY A 350 13.29 -8.73 -4.04
C GLY A 350 13.27 -10.20 -3.63
N TYR A 351 14.41 -10.71 -3.15
CA TYR A 351 14.53 -12.08 -2.67
C TYR A 351 13.75 -12.34 -1.37
N ILE A 352 13.70 -11.35 -0.46
CA ILE A 352 12.87 -11.45 0.77
C ILE A 352 11.39 -11.56 0.39
N PHE A 353 10.94 -10.74 -0.56
CA PHE A 353 9.55 -10.74 -1.00
C PHE A 353 9.15 -12.05 -1.70
N GLU A 354 10.03 -12.58 -2.55
CA GLU A 354 9.85 -13.87 -3.20
C GLU A 354 9.78 -15.01 -2.16
N GLY A 355 10.72 -15.04 -1.19
CA GLY A 355 10.72 -16.00 -0.10
C GLY A 355 9.46 -15.93 0.77
N TYR A 356 8.97 -14.72 1.06
CA TYR A 356 7.73 -14.51 1.79
C TYR A 356 6.51 -15.06 1.06
N SER A 357 6.42 -14.80 -0.25
CA SER A 357 5.30 -15.27 -1.09
C SER A 357 5.24 -16.80 -1.16
N ARG A 358 6.40 -17.46 -1.23
CA ARG A 358 6.52 -18.93 -1.19
C ARG A 358 6.14 -19.51 0.16
N TRP A 359 6.62 -18.88 1.23
CA TRP A 359 6.27 -19.29 2.59
C TRP A 359 4.75 -19.27 2.81
N LEU A 360 4.06 -18.20 2.38
CA LEU A 360 2.59 -18.12 2.41
C LEU A 360 1.92 -19.27 1.63
N ALA A 361 2.36 -19.52 0.39
CA ALA A 361 1.81 -20.57 -0.44
C ALA A 361 1.92 -21.97 0.22
N ARG A 362 3.05 -22.25 0.88
CA ARG A 362 3.23 -23.49 1.65
C ARG A 362 2.24 -23.60 2.80
N GLN A 363 1.91 -22.50 3.48
CA GLN A 363 0.92 -22.53 4.56
C GLN A 363 -0.48 -22.83 4.03
N TRP A 364 -0.85 -22.23 2.90
CA TRP A 364 -2.21 -22.33 2.37
C TRP A 364 -2.52 -23.65 1.68
N PHE A 365 -1.53 -24.30 1.08
CA PHE A 365 -1.73 -25.56 0.36
C PHE A 365 -1.14 -26.78 1.08
N ALA A 366 -0.75 -26.63 2.36
CA ALA A 366 -0.27 -27.73 3.18
C ALA A 366 -1.33 -28.84 3.31
N GLY A 367 -0.96 -30.07 2.93
CA GLY A 367 -1.79 -31.25 3.16
C GLY A 367 -3.03 -31.39 2.27
N ILE A 368 -3.11 -30.63 1.17
CA ILE A 368 -4.22 -30.74 0.19
C ILE A 368 -3.70 -31.10 -1.21
N SER A 369 -4.62 -31.45 -2.11
CA SER A 369 -4.31 -31.92 -3.48
C SER A 369 -3.95 -30.79 -4.45
N VAL A 370 -3.11 -29.86 -4.01
CA VAL A 370 -2.51 -28.81 -4.84
C VAL A 370 -1.00 -28.95 -4.75
N GLU A 371 -0.37 -29.24 -5.89
CA GLU A 371 1.09 -29.33 -5.96
C GLU A 371 1.67 -27.91 -6.03
N VAL A 372 2.59 -27.59 -5.10
CA VAL A 372 3.30 -26.31 -5.06
C VAL A 372 4.74 -26.53 -5.50
N ILE A 373 5.11 -25.93 -6.65
CA ILE A 373 6.46 -25.99 -7.22
C ILE A 373 7.10 -24.59 -7.13
N GLU A 374 8.31 -24.53 -6.60
CA GLU A 374 9.11 -23.32 -6.44
C GLU A 374 10.39 -23.40 -7.29
N ASP A 375 10.98 -22.25 -7.65
CA ASP A 375 12.28 -22.18 -8.38
C ASP A 375 12.32 -23.00 -9.69
N TYR A 376 11.20 -23.17 -10.38
CA TYR A 376 11.17 -23.97 -11.58
C TYR A 376 11.83 -23.25 -12.76
N ARG A 377 12.18 -24.02 -13.79
CA ARG A 377 12.98 -23.57 -14.92
C ARG A 377 12.19 -23.68 -16.21
N ILE A 378 12.33 -22.72 -17.11
CA ILE A 378 11.69 -22.78 -18.42
C ILE A 378 12.70 -22.63 -19.56
N ARG A 379 12.43 -23.34 -20.65
CA ARG A 379 13.17 -23.19 -21.90
C ARG A 379 12.50 -22.12 -22.76
N LEU A 380 13.16 -20.99 -22.94
CA LEU A 380 12.72 -19.94 -23.85
C LEU A 380 13.23 -20.20 -25.29
N PRO A 381 12.57 -19.63 -26.31
CA PRO A 381 13.09 -19.65 -27.67
C PRO A 381 14.53 -19.10 -27.73
N GLY A 382 15.45 -19.89 -28.30
CA GLY A 382 16.87 -19.55 -28.40
C GLY A 382 17.76 -20.16 -27.32
N HIS A 383 17.20 -20.71 -26.23
CA HIS A 383 17.99 -21.45 -25.24
C HIS A 383 18.42 -22.79 -25.83
N LYS A 384 19.73 -23.00 -25.98
CA LYS A 384 20.29 -24.23 -26.56
C LYS A 384 20.82 -25.18 -25.50
N LYS A 385 21.26 -24.68 -24.34
CA LYS A 385 21.82 -25.49 -23.25
C LYS A 385 20.90 -25.51 -22.04
N ARG A 386 21.04 -26.54 -21.19
CA ARG A 386 20.29 -26.67 -19.93
C ARG A 386 20.65 -25.59 -18.91
N ASP A 387 21.88 -25.08 -18.94
CA ASP A 387 22.29 -24.01 -18.04
C ASP A 387 21.69 -22.65 -18.38
N ASP A 388 21.14 -22.50 -19.59
CA ASP A 388 20.50 -21.26 -20.03
C ASP A 388 19.05 -21.16 -19.54
N LEU A 389 18.47 -22.19 -18.92
CA LEU A 389 17.04 -22.18 -18.56
C LEU A 389 16.69 -21.05 -17.58
N ALA A 390 15.65 -20.29 -17.91
CA ALA A 390 15.24 -19.13 -17.11
C ALA A 390 14.49 -19.57 -15.85
N GLN A 391 14.79 -18.95 -14.71
CA GLN A 391 14.08 -19.17 -13.44
C GLN A 391 12.67 -18.59 -13.46
N ARG A 392 11.73 -19.26 -12.80
CA ARG A 392 10.40 -18.73 -12.44
C ARG A 392 10.10 -19.04 -10.98
N ASP A 393 9.25 -18.21 -10.39
CA ASP A 393 9.18 -18.13 -8.93
C ASP A 393 8.31 -19.22 -8.32
N LEU A 394 7.03 -19.30 -8.72
CA LEU A 394 6.05 -20.15 -8.06
C LEU A 394 5.00 -20.69 -9.04
N LEU A 395 4.62 -21.96 -8.87
CA LEU A 395 3.61 -22.64 -9.68
C LEU A 395 2.72 -23.51 -8.79
N PHE A 396 1.41 -23.34 -8.92
CA PHE A 396 0.44 -24.28 -8.36
C PHE A 396 -0.12 -25.17 -9.46
N ILE A 397 -0.20 -26.49 -9.23
CA ILE A 397 -0.84 -27.43 -10.15
C ILE A 397 -1.99 -28.12 -9.43
N HIS A 398 -3.17 -28.06 -10.05
CA HIS A 398 -4.36 -28.76 -9.59
C HIS A 398 -5.17 -29.23 -10.81
N ASN A 399 -5.43 -30.54 -10.90
CA ASN A 399 -6.19 -31.14 -12.01
C ASN A 399 -5.69 -30.74 -13.42
N ASP A 400 -4.37 -30.80 -13.64
CA ASP A 400 -3.67 -30.37 -14.88
C ASP A 400 -3.83 -28.88 -15.23
N VAL A 401 -4.32 -28.05 -14.30
CA VAL A 401 -4.40 -26.59 -14.43
C VAL A 401 -3.29 -25.95 -13.61
N GLY A 402 -2.51 -25.08 -14.26
CA GLY A 402 -1.42 -24.34 -13.64
C GLY A 402 -1.80 -22.92 -13.25
N TYR A 403 -1.24 -22.43 -12.15
CA TYR A 403 -1.29 -21.03 -11.72
C TYR A 403 0.16 -20.56 -11.58
N ALA A 404 0.68 -19.92 -12.63
CA ALA A 404 2.07 -19.50 -12.72
C ALA A 404 2.22 -18.09 -12.18
N ILE A 405 2.88 -17.95 -11.03
CA ILE A 405 3.03 -16.68 -10.31
C ILE A 405 4.46 -16.20 -10.46
N GLU A 406 4.60 -14.99 -11.01
CA GLU A 406 5.86 -14.26 -11.02
C GLU A 406 5.78 -13.12 -10.01
N THR A 407 6.80 -13.00 -9.17
CA THR A 407 6.88 -12.05 -8.07
C THR A 407 7.86 -10.94 -8.41
N LYS A 408 7.48 -9.69 -8.12
CA LYS A 408 8.39 -8.55 -8.21
C LYS A 408 8.14 -7.57 -7.06
N ALA A 409 9.19 -7.18 -6.36
CA ALA A 409 9.15 -6.11 -5.35
C ALA A 409 9.02 -4.71 -5.98
N LYS A 410 8.04 -4.55 -6.89
CA LYS A 410 7.70 -3.28 -7.53
C LYS A 410 6.76 -2.51 -6.61
N VAL A 411 7.01 -1.22 -6.55
CA VAL A 411 6.25 -0.24 -5.78
C VAL A 411 6.05 0.98 -6.68
N PRO A 412 4.86 1.63 -6.69
CA PRO A 412 4.66 2.83 -7.50
C PRO A 412 5.67 3.92 -7.19
N PRO A 413 6.40 4.46 -8.19
CA PRO A 413 7.33 5.55 -7.97
C PRO A 413 6.57 6.81 -7.53
N LEU A 414 7.27 7.72 -6.84
CA LEU A 414 6.66 8.95 -6.33
C LEU A 414 5.99 9.76 -7.44
N GLN A 415 6.58 9.81 -8.64
CA GLN A 415 5.99 10.47 -9.80
C GLN A 415 4.63 9.89 -10.19
N ALA A 416 4.47 8.56 -10.20
CA ALA A 416 3.18 7.92 -10.47
C ALA A 416 2.12 8.30 -9.42
N ARG A 417 2.52 8.45 -8.15
CA ARG A 417 1.63 8.91 -7.07
C ARG A 417 1.23 10.38 -7.23
N ARG A 418 2.16 11.22 -7.68
CA ARG A 418 1.95 12.66 -7.90
C ARG A 418 1.04 12.94 -9.09
N THR A 419 1.34 12.31 -10.22
CA THR A 419 0.69 12.63 -11.50
C THR A 419 -0.47 11.70 -11.79
N GLY A 420 -0.44 10.44 -11.31
CA GLY A 420 -1.34 9.39 -11.75
C GLY A 420 -1.07 8.92 -13.18
N ASP A 421 0.10 9.24 -13.74
CA ASP A 421 0.44 8.96 -15.13
C ASP A 421 0.38 7.47 -15.45
N LEU A 422 -0.40 7.14 -16.46
CA LEU A 422 -0.61 5.78 -16.94
C LEU A 422 0.70 5.17 -17.44
N GLU A 423 1.55 5.95 -18.11
CA GLU A 423 2.82 5.45 -18.65
C GLU A 423 3.73 4.94 -17.52
N GLN A 424 3.80 5.67 -16.42
CA GLN A 424 4.57 5.27 -15.24
C GLN A 424 4.06 3.94 -14.65
N VAL A 425 2.75 3.72 -14.63
CA VAL A 425 2.15 2.45 -14.16
C VAL A 425 2.44 1.31 -15.12
N VAL A 426 2.37 1.56 -16.43
CA VAL A 426 2.71 0.59 -17.49
C VAL A 426 4.17 0.15 -17.39
N GLN A 427 5.10 1.10 -17.23
CA GLN A 427 6.54 0.85 -17.09
C GLN A 427 6.92 0.07 -15.82
N MET A 428 6.02 -0.05 -14.82
CA MET A 428 6.28 -0.88 -13.63
C MET A 428 6.21 -2.37 -13.93
N VAL A 429 5.32 -2.77 -14.84
CA VAL A 429 4.96 -4.17 -15.12
C VAL A 429 5.55 -4.68 -16.44
N LEU A 430 5.91 -3.76 -17.33
CA LEU A 430 6.65 -4.02 -18.55
C LEU A 430 8.15 -3.94 -18.34
N PRO A 431 8.95 -4.52 -19.25
CA PRO A 431 10.38 -4.33 -19.21
C PRO A 431 10.79 -2.90 -19.55
N ARG A 432 12.00 -2.52 -19.14
CA ARG A 432 12.60 -1.25 -19.54
C ARG A 432 13.31 -1.42 -20.88
N GLU A 433 13.17 -0.43 -21.75
CA GLU A 433 14.08 -0.26 -22.87
C GLU A 433 15.40 0.31 -22.32
N GLU A 434 16.50 -0.41 -22.48
CA GLU A 434 17.86 0.10 -22.25
C GLU A 434 18.56 0.13 -23.61
N GLY A 435 18.56 1.29 -24.27
CA GLY A 435 19.08 1.45 -25.63
C GLY A 435 18.32 0.60 -26.65
N ASP A 436 19.04 -0.12 -27.52
CA ASP A 436 18.46 -1.02 -28.53
C ASP A 436 18.06 -2.40 -27.96
N THR A 437 18.20 -2.62 -26.65
CA THR A 437 17.88 -3.89 -26.00
C THR A 437 16.64 -3.79 -25.12
N ILE A 438 15.63 -4.63 -25.43
CA ILE A 438 14.46 -4.85 -24.59
C ILE A 438 14.87 -5.80 -23.46
N ASP A 439 14.88 -5.30 -22.22
CA ASP A 439 14.99 -6.15 -21.04
C ASP A 439 13.87 -7.20 -21.09
N ARG A 440 14.13 -8.49 -20.81
CA ARG A 440 13.07 -9.53 -20.81
C ARG A 440 12.58 -9.87 -19.41
N THR A 441 12.98 -9.09 -18.40
CA THR A 441 12.66 -9.32 -16.98
C THR A 441 11.39 -8.62 -16.49
N GLY A 442 10.61 -8.01 -17.39
CA GLY A 442 9.31 -7.44 -17.07
C GLY A 442 8.33 -8.50 -16.54
N LEU A 443 7.54 -8.13 -15.53
CA LEU A 443 6.59 -9.01 -14.83
C LEU A 443 5.65 -9.73 -15.81
N ILE A 444 5.05 -8.98 -16.73
CA ILE A 444 4.10 -9.51 -17.72
C ILE A 444 4.78 -10.52 -18.64
N VAL A 445 5.99 -10.18 -19.11
CA VAL A 445 6.77 -11.02 -20.03
C VAL A 445 7.12 -12.34 -19.36
N GLN A 446 7.60 -12.29 -18.12
CA GLN A 446 8.01 -13.48 -17.38
C GLN A 446 6.83 -14.38 -17.03
N ALA A 447 5.73 -13.82 -16.52
CA ALA A 447 4.51 -14.57 -16.22
C ALA A 447 3.90 -15.20 -17.47
N ARG A 448 3.83 -14.44 -18.58
CA ARG A 448 3.28 -14.96 -19.85
C ARG A 448 4.14 -16.07 -20.44
N THR A 449 5.45 -15.87 -20.53
CA THR A 449 6.36 -16.88 -21.09
C THR A 449 6.44 -18.12 -20.21
N ALA A 450 6.28 -18.00 -18.90
CA ALA A 450 6.14 -19.12 -17.99
C ALA A 450 4.91 -19.97 -18.32
N ALA A 451 3.75 -19.34 -18.49
CA ALA A 451 2.52 -20.03 -18.84
C ALA A 451 2.61 -20.71 -20.22
N GLU A 452 3.17 -20.02 -21.22
CA GLU A 452 3.41 -20.59 -22.56
C GLU A 452 4.33 -21.82 -22.49
N ALA A 453 5.41 -21.76 -21.71
CA ALA A 453 6.34 -22.87 -21.56
C ALA A 453 5.71 -24.08 -20.84
N LEU A 454 4.92 -23.86 -19.79
CA LEU A 454 4.23 -24.93 -19.05
C LEU A 454 3.22 -25.67 -19.94
N VAL A 455 2.47 -24.93 -20.75
CA VAL A 455 1.53 -25.49 -21.72
C VAL A 455 2.25 -26.25 -22.84
N ALA A 456 3.43 -25.80 -23.24
CA ALA A 456 4.25 -26.43 -24.28
C ALA A 456 5.07 -27.64 -23.77
N GLY A 457 5.07 -27.93 -22.47
CA GLY A 457 5.96 -28.94 -21.89
C GLY A 457 7.44 -28.51 -21.88
N ALA A 458 7.72 -27.22 -21.87
CA ALA A 458 9.07 -26.66 -21.88
C ALA A 458 9.55 -26.23 -20.49
N ALA A 459 8.92 -26.73 -19.43
CA ALA A 459 9.22 -26.42 -18.03
C ALA A 459 9.84 -27.61 -17.29
N PHE A 460 10.71 -27.32 -16.33
CA PHE A 460 11.50 -28.29 -15.57
C PHE A 460 11.52 -27.90 -14.10
N LEU A 461 11.68 -28.86 -13.20
CA LEU A 461 11.96 -28.59 -11.78
C LEU A 461 13.29 -27.85 -11.62
N SER A 462 13.56 -27.38 -10.40
CA SER A 462 14.77 -26.62 -10.08
C SER A 462 16.07 -27.37 -10.36
N ASP A 463 16.03 -28.70 -10.41
CA ASP A 463 17.14 -29.58 -10.78
C ASP A 463 17.56 -29.46 -12.26
N LYS A 464 16.75 -28.80 -13.11
CA LYS A 464 16.93 -28.65 -14.57
C LYS A 464 16.86 -29.96 -15.37
N GLU A 465 16.50 -31.08 -14.74
CA GLU A 465 16.46 -32.41 -15.35
C GLU A 465 15.03 -32.95 -15.43
N THR A 466 14.29 -32.81 -14.34
CA THR A 466 12.94 -33.35 -14.22
C THR A 466 11.96 -32.45 -14.95
N GLN A 467 11.39 -32.92 -16.05
CA GLN A 467 10.42 -32.17 -16.83
C GLN A 467 9.07 -32.09 -16.11
N ILE A 468 8.51 -30.90 -16.00
CA ILE A 468 7.14 -30.69 -15.53
C ILE A 468 6.21 -31.10 -16.68
N ARG A 469 5.23 -31.95 -16.39
CA ARG A 469 4.28 -32.42 -17.42
C ARG A 469 3.55 -31.26 -18.08
N PRO A 470 3.28 -31.31 -19.40
CA PRO A 470 2.52 -30.26 -20.08
C PRO A 470 1.15 -30.08 -19.43
N LEU A 471 0.80 -28.84 -19.11
CA LEU A 471 -0.48 -28.50 -18.48
C LEU A 471 -1.57 -28.24 -19.53
N LYS A 472 -2.82 -28.57 -19.19
CA LYS A 472 -3.98 -28.34 -20.07
C LYS A 472 -4.24 -26.85 -20.24
N ARG A 473 -4.18 -26.12 -19.13
CA ARG A 473 -4.44 -24.69 -19.05
C ARG A 473 -3.56 -24.04 -18.00
N VAL A 474 -3.10 -22.82 -18.26
CA VAL A 474 -2.33 -22.04 -17.27
C VAL A 474 -2.88 -20.63 -17.12
N PHE A 475 -2.99 -20.18 -15.86
CA PHE A 475 -3.34 -18.83 -15.45
C PHE A 475 -2.07 -18.08 -15.04
N PRO A 476 -1.56 -17.16 -15.88
CA PRO A 476 -0.43 -16.32 -15.51
C PRO A 476 -0.85 -15.24 -14.52
N ILE A 477 -0.06 -15.06 -13.46
CA ILE A 477 -0.33 -14.14 -12.37
C ILE A 477 0.93 -13.31 -12.09
N GLY A 478 0.78 -11.98 -12.10
CA GLY A 478 1.81 -11.07 -11.61
C GLY A 478 1.54 -10.66 -10.16
N LEU A 479 2.47 -10.94 -9.26
CA LEU A 479 2.42 -10.52 -7.86
C LEU A 479 3.41 -9.37 -7.62
N VAL A 480 2.89 -8.22 -7.18
CA VAL A 480 3.70 -7.05 -6.83
C VAL A 480 3.64 -6.75 -5.33
N PHE A 481 4.62 -6.00 -4.83
CA PHE A 481 4.68 -5.71 -3.39
C PHE A 481 3.70 -4.61 -2.95
N GLU A 482 3.45 -3.60 -3.78
CA GLU A 482 2.45 -2.58 -3.47
C GLU A 482 1.41 -2.45 -4.59
N HIS A 483 0.21 -1.99 -4.20
CA HIS A 483 -0.97 -1.85 -5.05
C HIS A 483 -0.70 -1.21 -6.40
N LEU A 484 -1.20 -1.87 -7.44
CA LEU A 484 -1.37 -1.25 -8.76
C LEU A 484 -2.74 -0.58 -8.79
N PRO A 485 -2.82 0.72 -9.10
CA PRO A 485 -4.07 1.50 -9.09
C PRO A 485 -4.95 1.21 -10.31
N LEU A 486 -5.17 -0.08 -10.61
CA LEU A 486 -5.88 -0.57 -11.78
C LEU A 486 -7.33 -0.88 -11.42
N ARG A 487 -8.28 -0.22 -12.09
CA ARG A 487 -9.72 -0.40 -11.87
C ARG A 487 -10.48 -0.41 -13.19
N TYR A 488 -11.30 -1.43 -13.41
CA TYR A 488 -12.18 -1.49 -14.57
C TYR A 488 -13.23 -0.36 -14.51
N PRO A 489 -13.57 0.34 -15.62
CA PRO A 489 -13.10 0.13 -16.99
C PRO A 489 -11.82 0.91 -17.36
N PHE A 490 -11.23 1.65 -16.44
CA PHE A 490 -10.02 2.46 -16.69
C PHE A 490 -8.76 1.62 -16.93
N THR A 491 -8.82 0.31 -16.74
CA THR A 491 -7.75 -0.61 -17.17
C THR A 491 -7.70 -0.80 -18.67
N ARG A 492 -8.74 -0.47 -19.44
CA ARG A 492 -8.72 -0.67 -20.90
C ARG A 492 -7.58 0.07 -21.61
N PRO A 493 -7.33 1.38 -21.36
CA PRO A 493 -6.14 2.05 -21.88
C PRO A 493 -4.82 1.41 -21.42
N PHE A 494 -4.75 0.93 -20.18
CA PHE A 494 -3.58 0.22 -19.65
C PHE A 494 -3.32 -1.09 -20.40
N GLU A 495 -4.35 -1.91 -20.60
CA GLU A 495 -4.26 -3.17 -21.33
C GLU A 495 -3.81 -2.93 -22.78
N ALA A 496 -4.39 -1.93 -23.44
CA ALA A 496 -4.01 -1.56 -24.80
C ALA A 496 -2.55 -1.14 -24.90
N ASP A 497 -2.06 -0.29 -24.00
CA ASP A 497 -0.65 0.17 -24.01
C ASP A 497 0.31 -0.98 -23.73
N VAL A 498 -0.06 -1.89 -22.83
CA VAL A 498 0.72 -3.10 -22.54
C VAL A 498 0.79 -4.03 -23.75
N GLU A 499 -0.34 -4.32 -24.41
CA GLU A 499 -0.37 -5.20 -25.57
C GLU A 499 0.34 -4.57 -26.78
N GLN A 500 0.23 -3.26 -26.95
CA GLN A 500 0.95 -2.50 -27.97
C GLN A 500 2.46 -2.59 -27.75
N PHE A 501 2.93 -2.32 -26.54
CA PHE A 501 4.36 -2.38 -26.22
C PHE A 501 4.91 -3.81 -26.30
N TYR A 502 4.19 -4.78 -25.75
CA TYR A 502 4.64 -6.16 -25.73
C TYR A 502 4.50 -6.87 -27.09
N GLY A 503 3.65 -6.36 -27.99
CA GLY A 503 3.37 -6.95 -29.30
C GLY A 503 2.60 -8.28 -29.25
N LYS A 504 2.01 -8.64 -28.09
CA LYS A 504 1.14 -9.81 -27.93
C LYS A 504 -0.11 -9.45 -27.13
N ARG A 505 -1.21 -10.15 -27.45
CA ARG A 505 -2.50 -10.03 -26.77
C ARG A 505 -2.53 -10.84 -25.48
N VAL A 506 -2.00 -10.29 -24.38
CA VAL A 506 -1.84 -10.98 -23.09
C VAL A 506 -3.07 -10.94 -22.20
N PHE A 507 -4.05 -10.10 -22.51
CA PHE A 507 -5.32 -10.01 -21.79
C PHE A 507 -6.47 -10.73 -22.49
N GLN A 508 -6.18 -11.41 -23.60
CA GLN A 508 -7.11 -12.24 -24.33
C GLN A 508 -6.90 -13.72 -24.00
N ASP A 509 -8.00 -14.45 -23.86
CA ASP A 509 -7.98 -15.88 -23.57
C ASP A 509 -7.62 -16.67 -24.84
N SER A 510 -6.55 -17.45 -24.79
CA SER A 510 -6.16 -18.36 -25.89
C SER A 510 -6.70 -19.78 -25.72
N GLY A 511 -7.53 -20.02 -24.71
CA GLY A 511 -8.02 -21.34 -24.31
C GLY A 511 -7.00 -22.12 -23.48
N ARG A 512 -5.73 -22.19 -23.92
CA ARG A 512 -4.65 -22.86 -23.19
C ARG A 512 -3.94 -21.93 -22.19
N VAL A 513 -3.84 -20.64 -22.49
CA VAL A 513 -3.30 -19.64 -21.56
C VAL A 513 -4.35 -18.56 -21.33
N ALA A 514 -4.76 -18.41 -20.07
CA ALA A 514 -5.75 -17.42 -19.68
C ALA A 514 -5.18 -15.98 -19.72
N PRO A 515 -6.03 -14.94 -19.68
CA PRO A 515 -5.60 -13.57 -19.50
C PRO A 515 -4.74 -13.40 -18.25
N ILE A 516 -3.70 -12.56 -18.34
CA ILE A 516 -2.89 -12.23 -17.17
C ILE A 516 -3.70 -11.44 -16.15
N GLN A 517 -3.52 -11.77 -14.88
CA GLN A 517 -4.11 -11.04 -13.75
C GLN A 517 -3.02 -10.58 -12.78
N PHE A 518 -3.33 -9.52 -12.02
CA PHE A 518 -2.40 -8.95 -11.05
C PHE A 518 -2.94 -9.06 -9.63
N PHE A 519 -2.04 -9.23 -8.68
CA PHE A 519 -2.26 -9.08 -7.26
C PHE A 519 -1.17 -8.20 -6.68
N ASP A 520 -1.52 -7.39 -5.70
CA ASP A 520 -0.54 -6.87 -4.75
C ASP A 520 -0.45 -7.76 -3.52
N ILE A 521 0.53 -7.51 -2.66
CA ILE A 521 0.73 -8.35 -1.48
C ILE A 521 -0.46 -8.33 -0.53
N THR A 522 -1.18 -7.21 -0.39
CA THR A 522 -2.35 -7.14 0.50
C THR A 522 -3.47 -8.02 -0.06
N ASP A 523 -3.74 -7.94 -1.37
CA ASP A 523 -4.73 -8.79 -2.02
C ASP A 523 -4.33 -10.29 -2.00
N PHE A 524 -3.04 -10.60 -1.99
CA PHE A 524 -2.51 -11.97 -1.86
C PHE A 524 -2.67 -12.50 -0.43
N GLU A 525 -2.29 -11.71 0.58
CA GLU A 525 -2.48 -12.04 2.00
C GLU A 525 -3.95 -12.22 2.36
N GLU A 526 -4.86 -11.45 1.75
CA GLU A 526 -6.31 -11.57 1.97
C GLU A 526 -6.89 -12.95 1.55
N TRP A 527 -6.12 -13.82 0.87
CA TRP A 527 -6.63 -15.12 0.42
C TRP A 527 -7.14 -15.98 1.58
N ASP A 528 -6.48 -15.98 2.74
CA ASP A 528 -6.92 -16.72 3.92
C ASP A 528 -7.90 -15.94 4.82
N GLU A 529 -8.14 -14.67 4.52
CA GLU A 529 -9.25 -13.90 5.11
C GLU A 529 -10.55 -14.11 4.33
N VAL A 530 -10.42 -14.32 3.03
CA VAL A 530 -11.53 -14.66 2.16
C VAL A 530 -11.83 -16.15 2.31
N PHE A 531 -10.88 -17.04 2.03
CA PHE A 531 -11.09 -18.49 2.02
C PHE A 531 -10.58 -19.14 3.32
N ASP A 532 -11.27 -20.17 3.80
CA ASP A 532 -10.83 -20.97 4.93
C ASP A 532 -9.74 -21.94 4.51
N MET A 533 -8.51 -21.43 4.37
CA MET A 533 -7.35 -22.23 3.95
C MET A 533 -6.90 -23.19 5.08
N PRO A 534 -6.43 -24.41 4.76
CA PRO A 534 -6.29 -24.98 3.41
C PRO A 534 -7.58 -25.58 2.83
N SER A 535 -8.63 -25.76 3.64
CA SER A 535 -9.86 -26.50 3.25
C SER A 535 -10.62 -25.93 2.05
N GLU A 536 -10.51 -24.63 1.78
CA GLU A 536 -11.17 -23.97 0.64
C GLU A 536 -10.23 -23.73 -0.57
N GLY A 537 -9.15 -24.51 -0.70
CA GLY A 537 -8.19 -24.38 -1.81
C GLY A 537 -8.84 -24.42 -3.20
N ASP A 538 -9.75 -25.36 -3.44
CA ASP A 538 -10.44 -25.49 -4.73
C ASP A 538 -11.35 -24.28 -5.03
N ALA A 539 -11.96 -23.70 -3.98
CA ALA A 539 -12.82 -22.52 -4.11
C ALA A 539 -12.00 -21.26 -4.43
N LEU A 540 -10.82 -21.12 -3.83
CA LEU A 540 -9.85 -20.09 -4.18
C LEU A 540 -9.44 -20.21 -5.65
N LEU A 541 -8.99 -21.40 -6.07
CA LEU A 541 -8.54 -21.66 -7.43
C LEU A 541 -9.66 -21.39 -8.45
N THR A 542 -10.89 -21.82 -8.18
CA THR A 542 -12.07 -21.53 -9.02
C THR A 542 -12.33 -20.02 -9.13
N THR A 543 -12.16 -19.28 -8.03
CA THR A 543 -12.33 -17.83 -8.02
C THR A 543 -11.24 -17.12 -8.83
N LEU A 544 -9.99 -17.61 -8.78
CA LEU A 544 -8.90 -17.11 -9.62
C LEU A 544 -9.19 -17.31 -11.11
N GLN A 545 -9.79 -18.44 -11.49
CA GLN A 545 -10.20 -18.70 -12.87
C GLN A 545 -11.28 -17.71 -13.32
N LYS A 546 -12.38 -17.60 -12.55
CA LYS A 546 -13.48 -16.65 -12.81
C LYS A 546 -12.97 -15.21 -12.95
N ARG A 547 -12.06 -14.82 -12.06
CA ARG A 547 -11.44 -13.48 -12.05
C ARG A 547 -10.63 -13.22 -13.32
N ALA A 548 -9.84 -14.17 -13.79
CA ALA A 548 -9.04 -14.01 -15.01
C ALA A 548 -9.90 -13.86 -16.27
N THR A 549 -10.97 -14.66 -16.36
CA THR A 549 -11.82 -14.75 -17.56
C THR A 549 -12.95 -13.72 -17.61
N THR A 550 -13.14 -12.93 -16.57
CA THR A 550 -14.16 -11.87 -16.51
C THR A 550 -13.47 -10.51 -16.45
N GLU A 551 -13.54 -9.71 -17.53
CA GLU A 551 -12.84 -8.42 -17.66
C GLU A 551 -13.11 -7.50 -16.45
N GLU A 552 -14.37 -7.41 -16.03
CA GLU A 552 -14.82 -6.56 -14.93
C GLU A 552 -14.24 -7.00 -13.57
N LEU A 553 -13.91 -8.28 -13.40
CA LEU A 553 -13.42 -8.82 -12.13
C LEU A 553 -11.89 -8.87 -12.06
N ARG A 554 -11.19 -8.85 -13.20
CA ARG A 554 -9.74 -9.10 -13.30
C ARG A 554 -8.87 -8.24 -12.39
N TYR A 555 -9.32 -7.03 -12.07
CA TYR A 555 -8.63 -6.06 -11.20
C TYR A 555 -9.35 -5.78 -9.87
N ASN A 556 -10.39 -6.55 -9.57
CA ASN A 556 -11.11 -6.48 -8.30
C ASN A 556 -10.47 -7.40 -7.26
N ARG A 557 -10.72 -7.09 -5.98
CA ARG A 557 -10.34 -7.94 -4.85
C ARG A 557 -11.07 -9.28 -4.91
N LEU A 558 -10.49 -10.35 -4.35
CA LEU A 558 -11.14 -11.66 -4.31
C LEU A 558 -12.43 -11.67 -3.52
N THR A 559 -12.56 -10.82 -2.50
CA THR A 559 -13.83 -10.62 -1.77
C THR A 559 -14.98 -10.30 -2.76
N VAL A 560 -14.74 -9.45 -3.76
CA VAL A 560 -15.74 -9.10 -4.78
C VAL A 560 -15.98 -10.26 -5.74
N ALA A 561 -14.91 -10.90 -6.23
CA ALA A 561 -15.02 -12.01 -7.17
C ALA A 561 -15.77 -13.22 -6.59
N ARG A 562 -15.58 -13.50 -5.29
CA ARG A 562 -16.29 -14.51 -4.51
C ARG A 562 -17.70 -14.08 -4.12
N GLY A 563 -17.90 -12.79 -3.82
CA GLY A 563 -19.17 -12.25 -3.32
C GLY A 563 -19.25 -12.08 -1.79
N GLY A 564 -18.11 -12.07 -1.09
CA GLY A 564 -18.03 -11.87 0.36
C GLY A 564 -16.78 -12.49 1.00
N ARG A 565 -16.56 -12.21 2.29
CA ARG A 565 -15.57 -12.91 3.13
C ARG A 565 -16.18 -14.19 3.72
N ARG A 566 -15.34 -15.09 4.22
CA ARG A 566 -15.83 -16.25 4.99
C ARG A 566 -16.50 -15.81 6.29
N ALA A 567 -17.52 -16.57 6.69
CA ALA A 567 -18.32 -16.26 7.87
C ALA A 567 -17.54 -16.41 9.18
N ASN A 568 -16.61 -17.37 9.27
CA ASN A 568 -15.86 -17.70 10.49
C ASN A 568 -14.55 -16.90 10.67
N PHE A 569 -14.35 -15.81 9.91
CA PHE A 569 -13.11 -15.03 9.95
C PHE A 569 -12.77 -14.48 11.35
N SER A 570 -13.78 -14.17 12.16
CA SER A 570 -13.56 -13.71 13.55
C SER A 570 -13.05 -14.82 14.48
N GLU A 571 -13.29 -16.09 14.16
CA GLU A 571 -12.94 -17.26 14.98
C GLU A 571 -11.61 -17.88 14.54
N LYS A 572 -11.37 -17.93 13.23
CA LYS A 572 -10.12 -18.40 12.63
C LYS A 572 -9.50 -17.28 11.82
N THR A 573 -8.61 -16.50 12.44
CA THR A 573 -7.89 -15.44 11.73
C THR A 573 -6.93 -16.01 10.68
N GLY A 574 -6.70 -15.26 9.60
CA GLY A 574 -5.67 -15.58 8.61
C GLY A 574 -4.27 -15.67 9.21
N VAL A 575 -3.34 -16.36 8.52
CA VAL A 575 -1.96 -16.61 8.98
C VAL A 575 -1.24 -15.30 9.28
N VAL A 576 -1.36 -14.31 8.39
CA VAL A 576 -0.68 -13.02 8.55
C VAL A 576 -1.20 -12.26 9.76
N ARG A 577 -2.51 -12.36 10.02
CA ARG A 577 -3.12 -11.75 11.20
C ARG A 577 -2.72 -12.47 12.49
N SER A 578 -2.55 -13.78 12.47
CA SER A 578 -1.95 -14.53 13.59
C SER A 578 -0.55 -14.02 13.90
N LEU A 579 0.29 -13.85 12.88
CA LEU A 579 1.64 -13.30 13.06
C LEU A 579 1.64 -11.88 13.60
N ALA A 580 0.68 -11.05 13.18
CA ALA A 580 0.54 -9.71 13.72
C ALA A 580 0.23 -9.74 15.23
N ASN A 581 -0.68 -10.63 15.64
CA ASN A 581 -0.97 -10.85 17.05
C ASN A 581 0.27 -11.36 17.80
N GLU A 582 1.03 -12.32 17.24
CA GLU A 582 2.30 -12.80 17.79
C GLU A 582 3.31 -11.65 17.96
N SER A 583 3.42 -10.76 16.97
CA SER A 583 4.28 -9.58 17.01
C SER A 583 3.93 -8.65 18.17
N GLU A 584 2.65 -8.35 18.37
CA GLU A 584 2.20 -7.50 19.47
C GLU A 584 2.54 -8.13 20.84
N HIS A 585 2.29 -9.43 21.00
CA HIS A 585 2.64 -10.14 22.25
C HIS A 585 4.16 -10.22 22.48
N PHE A 586 4.96 -10.40 21.43
CA PHE A 586 6.43 -10.43 21.50
C PHE A 586 7.00 -9.12 22.04
N VAL A 587 6.39 -7.98 21.70
CA VAL A 587 6.85 -6.64 22.13
C VAL A 587 6.29 -6.25 23.51
N HIS A 588 5.15 -6.80 23.94
CA HIS A 588 4.55 -6.51 25.24
C HIS A 588 5.02 -7.42 26.39
N LYS A 589 5.60 -8.60 26.11
CA LYS A 589 6.20 -9.50 27.12
C LYS A 589 7.22 -8.83 28.06
N PRO A 590 8.10 -7.90 27.61
CA PRO A 590 9.00 -7.17 28.51
C PRO A 590 8.29 -6.17 29.44
N CYS A 591 7.06 -5.76 29.12
CA CYS A 591 6.29 -4.80 29.91
C CYS A 591 5.38 -5.45 30.98
N GLU A 592 5.20 -6.77 30.95
CA GLU A 592 4.39 -7.50 31.96
C GLU A 592 5.14 -7.73 33.28
N ASN A 593 6.47 -7.53 33.31
CA ASN A 593 7.27 -7.66 34.53
C ASN A 593 7.41 -6.33 35.32
N HIS A 594 6.67 -5.29 34.95
CA HIS A 594 6.63 -4.00 35.64
C HIS A 594 5.19 -3.52 35.89
N LYS A 595 4.33 -4.40 36.41
CA LYS A 595 3.09 -4.02 37.09
C LYS A 595 3.25 -4.15 38.59
#